data_AF-A0AAC9RHS1-F1
#
_entry.id   AF-A0AAC9RHS1-F1
#
_cell.length_a   1.000
_cell.length_b   1.000
_cell.length_c   1.000
_cell.angle_alpha   90.00
_cell.angle_beta   90.00
_cell.angle_gamma   90.00
#
_symmetry.space_group_name_H-M   'P 1'
#
loop_
_entity.id
_entity.type
_entity.pdbx_description
1 polymer ?
#
loop_
_entity_poly.entity_id
_entity_poly.type
_entity_poly.pdbx_seq_one_letter_code
_entity_poly.pdbx_strand_id
1 'polypeptide(L)'
;MIGLLIKLVVCPVVVVLADIILPGINYTNLYQPIIVGVILAVLAHMMEIAILRKGSSGISNLMDFIAASLVIYYSQLLFTGARISIYSAMLAAFLLAITEYFQHVWLINKGKTKKPEDE
;
A
#
# COMPACT_ATOMS: atom_id res chain seq x y z
N MET A 1 8.61 1.53 -12.12
CA MET A 1 9.74 0.70 -11.66
C MET A 1 10.25 1.10 -10.28
N ILE A 2 10.85 2.29 -10.09
CA ILE A 2 11.38 2.68 -8.76
C ILE A 2 10.28 2.77 -7.66
N GLY A 3 9.09 3.29 -8.02
CA GLY A 3 7.94 3.36 -7.11
C GLY A 3 7.44 1.98 -6.68
N LEU A 4 7.32 1.05 -7.62
CA LEU A 4 6.97 -0.35 -7.33
C LEU A 4 7.96 -1.00 -6.36
N LEU A 5 9.27 -0.78 -6.57
CA LEU A 5 10.30 -1.37 -5.69
C LEU A 5 10.16 -0.87 -4.25
N ILE A 6 9.87 0.43 -4.07
CA ILE A 6 9.64 1.03 -2.75
C ILE A 6 8.36 0.44 -2.13
N LYS A 7 7.25 0.38 -2.90
CA LYS A 7 5.98 -0.22 -2.46
C LYS A 7 6.15 -1.68 -2.03
N LEU A 8 6.95 -2.45 -2.77
CA LEU A 8 7.21 -3.86 -2.49
C LEU A 8 7.88 -4.09 -1.13
N VAL A 9 8.60 -3.10 -0.60
CA VAL A 9 9.18 -3.15 0.74
C VAL A 9 8.25 -2.52 1.77
N VAL A 10 7.70 -1.34 1.48
CA VAL A 10 6.92 -0.58 2.45
C VAL A 10 5.58 -1.24 2.75
N CYS A 11 4.85 -1.75 1.76
CA CYS A 11 3.53 -2.34 2.00
C CYS A 11 3.59 -3.58 2.91
N PRO A 12 4.47 -4.60 2.68
CA PRO A 12 4.65 -5.70 3.61
C PRO A 12 5.04 -5.25 5.02
N VAL A 13 5.99 -4.32 5.14
CA VAL A 13 6.42 -3.82 6.44
C VAL A 13 5.26 -3.18 7.20
N VAL A 14 4.46 -2.34 6.54
CA VAL A 14 3.31 -1.68 7.16
C VAL A 14 2.24 -2.69 7.58
N VAL A 15 1.94 -3.71 6.76
CA VAL A 15 0.93 -4.72 7.11
C VAL A 15 1.41 -5.60 8.27
N VAL A 16 2.69 -5.98 8.31
CA VAL A 16 3.29 -6.69 9.43
C VAL A 16 3.23 -5.85 10.71
N LEU A 17 3.57 -4.57 10.63
CA LEU A 17 3.46 -3.67 11.77
C LEU A 17 2.00 -3.51 12.23
N ALA A 18 1.05 -3.46 11.29
CA ALA A 18 -0.37 -3.39 11.61
C ALA A 18 -0.87 -4.65 12.34
N ASP A 19 -0.40 -5.84 11.94
CA ASP A 19 -0.69 -7.10 12.65
C ASP A 19 -0.15 -7.10 14.10
N ILE A 20 1.02 -6.50 14.32
CA ILE A 20 1.64 -6.43 15.65
C ILE A 20 0.95 -5.39 16.54
N ILE A 21 0.58 -4.23 15.99
CA ILE A 21 0.18 -3.06 16.76
C ILE A 21 -1.34 -2.95 16.90
N LEU A 22 -2.11 -3.30 15.86
CA LEU A 22 -3.54 -3.04 15.84
C LEU A 22 -4.33 -4.19 16.46
N PRO A 23 -5.09 -3.94 17.54
CA PRO A 23 -6.00 -4.95 18.06
C PRO A 23 -7.07 -5.24 16.99
N GLY A 24 -7.24 -6.51 16.64
CA GLY A 24 -8.20 -6.96 15.63
C GLY A 24 -7.61 -7.24 14.24
N ILE A 25 -6.29 -7.16 14.07
CA ILE A 25 -5.59 -7.89 13.02
C ILE A 25 -4.85 -9.03 13.71
N ASN A 26 -5.12 -10.26 13.30
CA ASN A 26 -4.42 -11.42 13.79
C ASN A 26 -4.18 -12.38 12.64
N TYR A 27 -2.95 -12.39 12.14
CA TYR A 27 -2.46 -13.46 11.29
C TYR A 27 -1.80 -14.54 12.13
N THR A 28 -2.02 -15.79 11.75
CA THR A 28 -1.47 -16.94 12.50
C THR A 28 0.05 -17.07 12.30
N ASN A 29 0.55 -16.66 11.14
CA ASN A 29 1.96 -16.78 10.78
C ASN A 29 2.46 -15.50 10.11
N LEU A 30 3.72 -15.13 10.37
CA LEU A 30 4.35 -13.91 9.85
C LEU A 30 4.37 -13.83 8.31
N TYR A 31 4.38 -14.96 7.61
CA TYR A 31 4.36 -14.94 6.14
C TYR A 31 3.02 -14.45 5.56
N GLN A 32 1.91 -14.58 6.28
CA GLN A 32 0.59 -14.17 5.81
C GLN A 32 0.52 -12.64 5.59
N PRO A 33 0.83 -11.76 6.56
CA PRO A 33 0.82 -10.32 6.34
C PRO A 33 1.86 -9.87 5.31
N ILE A 34 2.99 -10.58 5.18
CA ILE A 34 4.00 -10.31 4.15
C ILE A 34 3.40 -10.53 2.75
N ILE A 35 2.74 -11.68 2.52
CA ILE A 35 2.09 -11.98 1.24
C ILE A 35 1.01 -10.94 0.93
N VAL A 36 0.18 -10.58 1.92
CA VAL A 36 -0.85 -9.55 1.76
C VAL A 36 -0.22 -8.22 1.35
N GLY A 37 0.85 -7.79 2.01
CA GLY A 37 1.54 -6.56 1.66
C GLY A 37 2.18 -6.58 0.26
N VAL A 38 2.67 -7.74 -0.19
CA VAL A 38 3.20 -7.88 -1.56
C VAL A 38 2.07 -7.74 -2.59
N ILE A 39 0.91 -8.38 -2.34
CA ILE A 39 -0.28 -8.24 -3.19
C ILE A 39 -0.70 -6.76 -3.25
N LEU A 40 -0.74 -6.07 -2.10
CA LEU A 40 -1.07 -4.65 -2.03
C LEU A 40 -0.08 -3.78 -2.81
N ALA A 41 1.22 -4.06 -2.73
CA ALA A 41 2.23 -3.32 -3.49
C ALA A 41 2.00 -3.41 -5.01
N VAL A 42 1.65 -4.61 -5.48
CA VAL A 42 1.33 -4.84 -6.90
C VAL A 42 0.05 -4.10 -7.28
N LEU A 43 -1.01 -4.21 -6.47
CA LEU A 43 -2.29 -3.55 -6.73
C LEU A 43 -2.18 -2.02 -6.73
N ALA A 44 -1.49 -1.45 -5.74
CA ALA A 44 -1.24 -0.01 -5.66
C ALA A 44 -0.43 0.48 -6.86
N HIS A 45 0.54 -0.30 -7.34
CA HIS A 45 1.27 0.08 -8.56
C HIS A 45 0.41 -0.04 -9.83
N MET A 46 -0.44 -1.05 -9.92
CA MET A 46 -1.36 -1.20 -11.06
C MET A 46 -2.39 -0.06 -11.10
N MET A 47 -2.96 0.31 -9.95
CA MET A 47 -3.88 1.45 -9.86
C MET A 47 -3.20 2.76 -10.20
N GLU A 48 -1.97 2.98 -9.72
CA GLU A 48 -1.16 4.12 -10.11
C GLU A 48 -1.00 4.17 -11.64
N ILE A 49 -0.63 3.07 -12.31
CA ILE A 49 -0.52 3.03 -13.78
C ILE A 49 -1.86 3.30 -14.47
N ALA A 50 -2.96 2.72 -13.99
CA ALA A 50 -4.27 2.83 -14.62
C ALA A 50 -4.92 4.22 -14.45
N ILE A 51 -4.68 4.88 -13.31
CA ILE A 51 -5.32 6.15 -12.92
C ILE A 51 -4.47 7.36 -13.33
N LEU A 52 -3.26 7.17 -13.88
CA LEU A 52 -2.31 8.21 -14.31
C LEU A 52 -2.81 9.07 -15.49
N ARG A 53 -3.87 9.87 -15.28
CA ARG A 53 -3.99 11.21 -15.83
C ARG A 53 -3.30 12.17 -14.86
N LYS A 54 -2.27 12.87 -15.35
CA LYS A 54 -1.54 13.93 -14.63
C LYS A 54 -2.50 14.81 -13.83
N GLY A 55 -2.42 14.76 -12.50
CA GLY A 55 -3.09 15.70 -11.60
C GLY A 55 -4.10 15.14 -10.59
N SER A 56 -4.35 13.83 -10.55
CA SER A 56 -5.36 13.24 -9.66
C SER A 56 -4.79 12.46 -8.45
N SER A 57 -3.71 12.94 -7.83
CA SER A 57 -3.07 12.23 -6.70
C SER A 57 -4.02 11.99 -5.52
N GLY A 58 -5.01 12.87 -5.32
CA GLY A 58 -6.01 12.69 -4.26
C GLY A 58 -6.99 11.54 -4.51
N ILE A 59 -7.47 11.37 -5.76
CA ILE A 59 -8.43 10.30 -6.09
C ILE A 59 -7.72 8.94 -6.12
N SER A 60 -6.48 8.87 -6.63
CA SER A 60 -5.68 7.64 -6.57
C SER A 60 -5.51 7.17 -5.14
N ASN A 61 -5.04 8.04 -4.24
CA ASN A 61 -4.79 7.67 -2.84
C ASN A 61 -6.07 7.21 -2.11
N LEU A 62 -7.23 7.80 -2.44
CA LEU A 62 -8.51 7.35 -1.90
C LEU A 62 -8.91 5.97 -2.44
N MET A 63 -8.69 5.72 -3.73
CA MET A 63 -8.92 4.39 -4.32
C MET A 63 -7.98 3.35 -3.73
N ASP A 64 -6.70 3.69 -3.55
CA ASP A 64 -5.69 2.85 -2.93
C ASP A 64 -6.08 2.50 -1.49
N PHE A 65 -6.59 3.47 -0.73
CA PHE A 65 -7.15 3.25 0.61
C PHE A 65 -8.32 2.25 0.61
N ILE A 66 -9.31 2.44 -0.28
CA ILE A 66 -10.49 1.57 -0.33
C ILE A 66 -10.07 0.15 -0.74
N ALA A 67 -9.24 0.03 -1.79
CA ALA A 67 -8.73 -1.24 -2.25
C ALA A 67 -7.92 -1.94 -1.17
N ALA A 68 -7.02 -1.22 -0.48
CA ALA A 68 -6.23 -1.77 0.60
C ALA A 68 -7.09 -2.25 1.77
N SER A 69 -8.11 -1.47 2.16
CA SER A 69 -9.04 -1.86 3.23
C SER A 69 -9.77 -3.15 2.88
N LEU A 70 -10.25 -3.28 1.64
CA LEU A 70 -10.94 -4.48 1.18
C LEU A 70 -10.01 -5.68 1.13
N VAL A 71 -8.81 -5.51 0.54
CA VAL A 71 -7.83 -6.60 0.41
C VAL A 71 -7.37 -7.09 1.78
N ILE A 72 -7.07 -6.19 2.73
CA ILE A 72 -6.70 -6.57 4.09
C ILE A 72 -7.85 -7.30 4.76
N TYR A 73 -9.07 -6.75 4.72
CA TYR A 73 -10.23 -7.39 5.35
C TYR A 73 -10.51 -8.78 4.77
N TYR A 74 -10.53 -8.92 3.45
CA TYR A 74 -10.84 -10.20 2.80
C TYR A 74 -9.66 -11.18 2.76
N SER A 75 -8.44 -10.75 3.08
CA SER A 75 -7.30 -11.66 3.19
C SER A 75 -7.50 -12.76 4.24
N GLN A 76 -8.36 -12.53 5.24
CA GLN A 76 -8.73 -13.56 6.23
C GLN A 76 -9.40 -14.79 5.60
N LEU A 77 -9.99 -14.65 4.41
CA LEU A 77 -10.58 -15.77 3.67
C LEU A 77 -9.52 -16.62 2.97
N LEU A 78 -8.34 -16.05 2.68
CA LEU A 78 -7.24 -16.74 2.02
C LEU A 78 -6.38 -17.53 3.01
N PHE A 79 -6.37 -17.15 4.28
CA PHE A 79 -5.51 -17.71 5.30
C PHE A 79 -6.29 -18.34 6.43
N THR A 80 -6.11 -19.64 6.64
CA THR A 80 -6.71 -20.35 7.77
C THR A 80 -6.19 -19.78 9.10
N GLY A 81 -7.10 -19.49 10.02
CA GLY A 81 -6.78 -18.96 11.36
C GLY A 81 -6.63 -17.44 11.42
N ALA A 82 -6.62 -16.73 10.30
CA ALA A 82 -6.57 -15.27 10.30
C ALA A 82 -7.93 -14.68 10.74
N ARG A 83 -7.88 -13.67 11.61
CA ARG A 83 -9.06 -12.92 12.06
C ARG A 83 -8.81 -11.43 11.93
N ILE A 84 -9.65 -10.78 11.13
CA ILE A 84 -9.47 -9.36 10.79
C ILE A 84 -10.78 -8.62 10.97
N SER A 85 -10.77 -7.63 11.87
CA SER A 85 -11.86 -6.69 12.07
C SER A 85 -11.87 -5.64 10.95
N ILE A 86 -13.07 -5.26 10.51
CA ILE A 86 -13.23 -4.21 9.49
C ILE A 86 -12.60 -2.88 9.92
N TYR A 87 -12.72 -2.51 11.20
CA TYR A 87 -12.16 -1.27 11.74
C TYR A 87 -10.63 -1.27 11.69
N SER A 88 -10.01 -2.39 12.05
CA SER A 88 -8.56 -2.54 12.06
C SER A 88 -8.01 -2.62 10.63
N ALA A 89 -8.73 -3.26 9.70
CA ALA A 89 -8.40 -3.27 8.28
C ALA A 89 -8.42 -1.86 7.67
N MET A 90 -9.46 -1.07 7.98
CA MET A 90 -9.52 0.34 7.57
C MET A 90 -8.38 1.16 8.16
N LEU A 91 -8.04 0.94 9.44
CA LEU A 91 -6.94 1.65 10.08
C LEU A 91 -5.57 1.28 9.48
N ALA A 92 -5.35 0.01 9.15
CA ALA A 92 -4.15 -0.44 8.44
C ALA A 92 -4.07 0.13 7.03
N ALA A 93 -5.18 0.17 6.29
CA ALA A 93 -5.27 0.82 4.99
C ALA A 93 -5.01 2.33 5.08
N PHE A 94 -5.43 2.97 6.16
CA PHE A 94 -5.16 4.38 6.41
C PHE A 94 -3.65 4.62 6.62
N LEU A 95 -2.97 3.76 7.38
CA LEU A 95 -1.51 3.81 7.53
C LEU A 95 -0.81 3.64 6.17
N LEU A 96 -1.27 2.71 5.33
CA LEU A 96 -0.74 2.53 3.97
C LEU A 96 -0.92 3.79 3.12
N ALA A 97 -2.12 4.40 3.11
CA ALA A 97 -2.39 5.63 2.36
C ALA A 97 -1.51 6.80 2.81
N ILE A 98 -1.19 6.90 4.11
CA ILE A 98 -0.21 7.88 4.60
C ILE A 98 1.16 7.59 3.99
N THR A 99 1.64 6.34 4.05
CA THR A 99 2.95 5.99 3.48
C THR A 99 3.03 6.23 1.98
N GLU A 100 1.95 5.97 1.24
CA GLU A 100 1.84 6.21 -0.20
C GLU A 100 1.90 7.70 -0.53
N TYR A 101 1.22 8.54 0.25
CA TYR A 101 1.35 9.99 0.11
C TYR A 101 2.80 10.46 0.27
N PHE A 102 3.51 9.99 1.30
CA PHE A 102 4.93 10.31 1.49
C PHE A 102 5.81 9.81 0.34
N GLN A 103 5.54 8.60 -0.18
CA GLN A 103 6.24 8.07 -1.35
C GLN A 103 6.02 8.96 -2.58
N HIS A 104 4.79 9.40 -2.84
CA HIS A 104 4.50 10.32 -3.94
C HIS A 104 5.26 11.64 -3.80
N VAL A 105 5.23 12.27 -2.62
CA VAL A 105 5.97 13.52 -2.35
C VAL A 105 7.47 13.32 -2.54
N TRP A 106 8.02 12.21 -2.04
CA TRP A 106 9.44 11.90 -2.17
C TRP A 106 9.85 11.65 -3.62
N LEU A 107 9.03 10.93 -4.40
CA LEU A 107 9.28 10.67 -5.83
C LEU A 107 9.23 11.96 -6.66
N ILE A 108 8.33 12.90 -6.34
CA ILE A 108 8.27 14.22 -6.96
C ILE A 108 9.53 15.03 -6.62
N ASN A 109 9.91 15.09 -5.35
CA ASN A 109 11.09 15.85 -4.88
C ASN A 109 12.41 15.28 -5.39
N LYS A 110 12.49 13.96 -5.64
CA LYS A 110 13.66 13.31 -6.25
C LYS A 110 13.80 13.52 -7.76
N GLY A 111 12.89 14.25 -8.38
CA GLY A 111 13.06 14.94 -9.66
C GLY A 111 14.11 14.37 -10.62
N LYS A 112 13.75 13.35 -11.41
CA LYS A 112 14.28 13.24 -12.78
C LYS A 112 13.61 14.28 -13.69
N THR A 113 13.70 15.55 -13.29
CA THR A 113 13.39 16.72 -14.12
C THR A 113 14.65 17.58 -14.23
N LYS A 114 15.77 16.95 -14.58
CA LYS A 114 16.69 17.57 -15.52
C LYS A 114 16.43 16.92 -16.87
N LYS A 115 15.68 17.63 -17.71
CA LYS A 115 15.85 17.50 -19.16
C LYS A 115 17.34 17.80 -19.41
N PRO A 116 18.08 16.98 -20.16
CA PRO A 116 19.35 17.45 -20.70
C PRO A 116 18.98 18.58 -21.67
N GLU A 117 19.05 19.82 -21.20
CA GLU A 117 19.16 20.97 -22.07
C GLU A 117 20.60 20.97 -22.58
N ASP A 118 20.70 20.67 -23.88
CA ASP A 118 21.57 21.32 -24.85
C ASP A 118 23.02 21.61 -24.42
N GLU A 119 23.93 20.69 -24.78
CA GLU A 119 25.32 21.00 -25.17
C GLU A 119 25.62 20.31 -26.51
#